data_AF-A0A1F8PDL1-F1
#
_entry.id   AF-A0A1F8PDL1-F1
#
_cell.length_a   1.000
_cell.length_b   1.000
_cell.length_c   1.000
_cell.angle_alpha   90.00
_cell.angle_beta   90.00
_cell.angle_gamma   90.00
#
_symmetry.space_group_name_H-M   'P 1'
#
loop_
_entity.id
_entity.type
_entity.pdbx_description
1 polymer ?
#
loop_
_entity_poly.entity_id
_entity_poly.type
_entity_poly.pdbx_seq_one_letter_code
_entity_poly.pdbx_strand_id
1 'polypeptide(L)'
;MKNFVSREHITIGGLFVSDLSVLPFGDGFFDISAVIGVMEYCSFEYIKQALSELNRVLKFKSSVVLDIPNRHHPYAEDMAKLEKHLKRPIFLHSHSRFEKLLEPLFSIERVDDSKVMLKYFLRAKR
;
A
#
# COMPACT_ATOMS: atom_id res chain seq x y z
N MET A 1 -11.09 3.46 -22.71
CA MET A 1 -11.02 4.35 -21.53
C MET A 1 -11.54 5.76 -21.82
N LYS A 2 -11.04 6.49 -22.84
CA LYS A 2 -11.50 7.85 -23.18
C LYS A 2 -13.02 8.00 -23.36
N ASN A 3 -13.67 7.05 -24.06
CA ASN A 3 -15.13 7.08 -24.27
C ASN A 3 -15.93 6.88 -22.98
N PHE A 4 -15.44 6.04 -22.06
CA PHE A 4 -16.06 5.85 -20.75
C PHE A 4 -15.97 7.15 -19.93
N VAL A 5 -14.77 7.71 -19.84
CA VAL A 5 -14.50 8.98 -19.13
C VAL A 5 -15.39 10.11 -19.63
N SER A 6 -15.48 10.29 -20.95
CA SER A 6 -16.33 11.33 -21.55
C SER A 6 -17.81 11.13 -21.27
N ARG A 7 -18.29 9.88 -21.26
CA ARG A 7 -19.70 9.57 -21.00
C ARG A 7 -20.05 9.75 -19.52
N GLU A 8 -19.17 9.34 -18.62
CA GLU A 8 -19.39 9.42 -17.18
C GLU A 8 -19.00 10.79 -16.58
N HIS A 9 -18.50 11.73 -17.40
CA HIS A 9 -18.06 13.07 -16.96
C HIS A 9 -16.99 13.03 -15.87
N ILE A 10 -16.08 12.06 -15.94
CA ILE A 10 -15.02 11.86 -14.96
C ILE A 10 -13.74 12.54 -15.45
N THR A 11 -12.97 13.13 -14.55
CA THR A 11 -11.62 13.64 -14.86
C THR A 11 -10.62 12.47 -14.80
N ILE A 12 -9.82 12.30 -15.85
CA ILE A 12 -8.66 11.38 -15.80
C ILE A 12 -7.61 12.04 -14.92
N GLY A 13 -7.13 11.31 -13.91
CA GLY A 13 -5.99 11.75 -13.09
C GLY A 13 -4.68 11.80 -13.88
N GLY A 14 -3.57 11.92 -13.15
CA GLY A 14 -2.23 11.93 -13.74
C GLY A 14 -1.41 10.68 -13.38
N LEU A 15 -0.36 10.45 -14.16
CA LEU A 15 0.75 9.58 -13.78
C LEU A 15 1.90 10.49 -13.33
N PHE A 16 2.42 10.27 -12.12
CA PHE A 16 3.46 11.09 -11.52
C PHE A 16 4.67 10.22 -11.20
N VAL A 17 5.85 10.71 -11.56
CA VAL A 17 7.12 10.10 -11.12
C VAL A 17 7.47 10.75 -9.79
N SER A 18 7.36 9.99 -8.69
CA SER A 18 7.68 10.47 -7.35
C SER A 18 8.15 9.36 -6.44
N ASP A 19 8.86 9.73 -5.39
CA ASP A 19 9.18 8.85 -4.26
C ASP A 19 7.94 8.69 -3.36
N LEU A 20 7.65 7.48 -2.87
CA LEU A 20 6.49 7.22 -2.01
C LEU A 20 6.59 7.90 -0.63
N SER A 21 7.81 8.20 -0.18
CA SER A 21 8.08 8.94 1.06
C SER A 21 7.93 10.46 0.91
N VAL A 22 7.79 10.98 -0.32
CA VAL A 22 7.61 12.40 -0.62
C VAL A 22 6.68 12.56 -1.83
N LEU A 23 5.37 12.59 -1.59
CA LEU A 23 4.34 12.69 -2.61
C LEU A 23 4.06 14.16 -2.98
N PRO A 24 3.88 14.50 -4.26
CA PRO A 24 3.77 15.88 -4.74
C PRO A 24 2.35 16.44 -4.59
N PHE A 25 1.67 16.09 -3.49
CA PHE A 25 0.29 16.46 -3.21
C PHE A 25 0.19 17.15 -1.85
N GLY A 26 -0.79 18.03 -1.72
CA GLY A 26 -1.12 18.67 -0.45
C GLY A 26 -1.68 17.68 0.57
N ASP A 27 -1.81 18.14 1.81
CA ASP A 27 -2.44 17.38 2.88
C ASP A 27 -3.91 17.12 2.53
N GLY A 28 -4.42 15.92 2.84
CA GLY A 28 -5.84 15.61 2.63
C GLY A 28 -6.30 15.67 1.17
N PHE A 29 -5.42 15.35 0.22
CA PHE A 29 -5.73 15.41 -1.21
C PHE A 29 -6.63 14.25 -1.67
N PHE A 30 -6.35 13.02 -1.23
CA PHE A 30 -7.01 11.80 -1.72
C PHE A 30 -8.09 11.27 -0.78
N ASP A 31 -9.21 10.82 -1.37
CA ASP A 31 -10.32 10.14 -0.67
C ASP A 31 -10.14 8.62 -0.55
N ILE A 32 -9.27 8.03 -1.39
CA ILE A 32 -8.98 6.60 -1.43
C ILE A 32 -7.55 6.35 -1.92
N SER A 33 -6.90 5.31 -1.41
CA SER A 33 -5.62 4.83 -1.95
C SER A 33 -5.52 3.31 -2.03
N ALA A 34 -4.69 2.85 -2.94
CA ALA A 34 -4.32 1.45 -3.11
C ALA A 34 -2.81 1.33 -3.24
N VAL A 35 -2.19 0.55 -2.35
CA VAL A 35 -0.74 0.30 -2.33
C VAL A 35 -0.53 -1.21 -2.40
N ILE A 36 -0.57 -1.73 -3.62
CA ILE A 36 -0.61 -3.16 -3.91
C ILE A 36 0.68 -3.55 -4.63
N GLY A 37 1.40 -4.52 -4.07
CA GLY A 37 2.65 -5.02 -4.64
C GLY A 37 3.79 -4.00 -4.61
N VAL A 38 3.87 -3.21 -3.54
CA VAL A 38 4.86 -2.13 -3.38
C VAL A 38 5.74 -2.35 -2.15
N MET A 39 5.11 -2.59 -1.00
CA MET A 39 5.78 -2.58 0.31
C MET A 39 6.79 -3.71 0.47
N GLU A 40 6.66 -4.80 -0.28
CA GLU A 40 7.57 -5.93 -0.24
C GLU A 40 8.95 -5.63 -0.84
N TYR A 41 9.11 -4.56 -1.60
CA TYR A 41 10.41 -4.14 -2.14
C TYR A 41 11.10 -3.11 -1.24
N CYS A 42 10.41 -2.65 -0.20
CA CYS A 42 10.86 -1.57 0.66
C CYS A 42 11.46 -2.09 1.97
N SER A 43 12.53 -1.45 2.44
CA SER A 43 13.04 -1.67 3.78
C SER A 43 12.03 -1.20 4.82
N PHE A 44 12.09 -1.77 6.02
CA PHE A 44 11.17 -1.42 7.11
C PHE A 44 11.21 0.07 7.47
N GLU A 45 12.40 0.68 7.47
CA GLU A 45 12.56 2.13 7.75
C GLU A 45 11.96 3.00 6.66
N TYR A 46 12.08 2.59 5.39
CA TYR A 46 11.45 3.30 4.28
C TYR A 46 9.93 3.21 4.36
N ILE A 47 9.37 2.03 4.66
CA ILE A 47 7.93 1.82 4.83
C ILE A 47 7.37 2.78 5.88
N LYS A 48 8.05 2.96 7.00
CA LYS A 48 7.62 3.90 8.04
C LYS A 48 7.46 5.33 7.50
N GLN A 49 8.41 5.80 6.70
CA GLN A 49 8.35 7.13 6.07
C GLN A 49 7.23 7.19 5.02
N ALA A 50 7.17 6.20 4.13
CA ALA A 50 6.14 6.07 3.10
C ALA A 50 4.71 6.03 3.66
N LEU A 51 4.46 5.30 4.74
CA LEU A 51 3.15 5.23 5.38
C LEU A 51 2.76 6.57 6.02
N SER A 52 3.73 7.27 6.59
CA SER A 52 3.50 8.59 7.19
C SER A 52 3.14 9.61 6.11
N GLU A 53 3.84 9.58 4.98
CA GLU A 53 3.55 10.43 3.83
C GLU A 53 2.22 10.09 3.16
N LEU A 54 1.93 8.79 2.99
CA LEU A 54 0.63 8.33 2.49
C LEU A 54 -0.51 8.85 3.38
N ASN A 55 -0.37 8.76 4.70
CA ASN A 55 -1.36 9.27 5.64
C ASN A 55 -1.53 10.79 5.53
N ARG A 56 -0.45 11.55 5.30
CA ARG A 56 -0.50 13.02 5.12
C ARG A 56 -1.36 13.42 3.93
N VAL A 57 -1.18 12.77 2.78
CA VAL A 57 -1.92 13.12 1.54
C VAL A 57 -3.36 12.59 1.52
N LEU A 58 -3.76 11.78 2.50
CA LEU A 58 -5.08 11.20 2.62
C LEU A 58 -5.99 12.06 3.50
N LYS A 59 -7.27 12.11 3.15
CA LYS A 59 -8.30 12.74 3.99
C LYS A 59 -8.64 11.86 5.19
N PHE A 60 -9.13 12.49 6.25
CA PHE A 60 -9.71 11.80 7.40
C PHE A 60 -10.74 10.75 6.98
N LYS A 61 -10.62 9.52 7.52
CA LYS A 61 -11.47 8.35 7.23
C LYS A 61 -11.47 7.88 5.77
N SER A 62 -10.54 8.35 4.94
CA SER A 62 -10.32 7.80 3.60
C SER A 62 -10.04 6.30 3.67
N SER A 63 -10.48 5.58 2.62
CA SER A 63 -10.25 4.14 2.50
C SER A 63 -8.87 3.87 1.95
N VAL A 64 -8.15 2.93 2.56
CA VAL A 64 -6.84 2.49 2.08
C VAL A 64 -6.85 0.98 1.96
N VAL A 65 -6.35 0.47 0.85
CA VAL A 65 -5.99 -0.95 0.72
C VAL A 65 -4.50 -1.03 0.51
N LEU A 66 -3.82 -1.83 1.32
CA LEU A 66 -2.40 -2.14 1.11
C LEU A 66 -2.14 -3.61 1.36
N ASP A 67 -1.07 -4.14 0.78
CA ASP A 67 -0.67 -5.53 1.01
C ASP A 67 0.82 -5.72 1.25
N ILE A 68 1.11 -6.86 1.88
CA ILE A 68 2.45 -7.42 2.04
C ILE A 68 2.37 -8.93 1.82
N PRO A 69 3.46 -9.60 1.45
CA PRO A 69 3.51 -11.05 1.42
C PRO A 69 3.11 -11.64 2.78
N ASN A 70 2.18 -12.59 2.76
CA ASN A 70 1.80 -13.37 3.93
C ASN A 70 2.91 -14.39 4.21
N ARG A 71 3.82 -14.08 5.13
CA ARG A 71 4.99 -14.92 5.43
C ARG A 71 4.61 -16.34 5.88
N HIS A 72 3.40 -16.53 6.42
CA HIS A 72 2.94 -17.84 6.89
C HIS A 72 2.23 -18.65 5.81
N HIS A 73 2.00 -18.08 4.62
CA HIS A 73 1.40 -18.80 3.51
C HIS A 73 2.38 -19.84 2.93
N PRO A 74 1.92 -21.06 2.56
CA PRO A 74 2.80 -22.12 2.03
C PRO A 74 3.65 -21.71 0.82
N TYR A 75 3.17 -20.75 0.02
CA TYR A 75 3.86 -20.26 -1.19
C TYR A 75 4.67 -18.97 -0.98
N ALA A 76 4.79 -18.44 0.24
CA ALA A 76 5.49 -17.17 0.47
C ALA A 76 6.98 -17.25 0.13
N GLU A 77 7.63 -18.36 0.49
CA GLU A 77 9.04 -18.58 0.17
C GLU A 77 9.25 -18.79 -1.34
N ASP A 78 8.34 -19.48 -2.01
CA ASP A 78 8.42 -19.71 -3.44
C ASP A 78 8.23 -18.40 -4.22
N MET A 79 7.31 -17.54 -3.78
CA MET A 79 7.21 -16.17 -4.28
C MET A 79 8.53 -15.42 -4.09
N ALA A 80 9.13 -15.47 -2.90
CA ALA A 80 10.41 -14.79 -2.64
C ALA A 80 11.56 -15.31 -3.52
N LYS A 81 11.62 -16.63 -3.77
CA LYS A 81 12.59 -17.25 -4.70
C LYS A 81 12.36 -16.79 -6.14
N LEU A 82 11.11 -16.74 -6.58
CA LEU A 82 10.73 -16.25 -7.91
C LEU A 82 11.14 -14.78 -8.10
N GLU A 83 10.78 -13.93 -7.15
CA GLU A 83 11.12 -12.50 -7.17
C GLU A 83 12.64 -12.28 -7.18
N LYS A 84 13.39 -13.05 -6.39
CA LYS A 84 14.87 -13.06 -6.44
C LYS A 84 15.40 -13.50 -7.80
N HIS A 85 14.84 -14.54 -8.41
CA HIS A 85 15.22 -14.99 -9.76
C HIS A 85 14.97 -13.89 -10.81
N LEU A 86 13.89 -13.14 -10.65
CA LEU A 86 13.53 -11.98 -11.48
C LEU A 86 14.33 -10.72 -11.13
N LYS A 87 15.36 -10.83 -10.28
CA LYS A 87 16.25 -9.74 -9.83
C LYS A 87 15.55 -8.62 -9.07
N ARG A 88 14.45 -8.94 -8.39
CA ARG A 88 13.65 -8.02 -7.57
C ARG A 88 13.38 -8.65 -6.19
N PRO A 89 14.41 -8.86 -5.37
CA PRO A 89 14.23 -9.53 -4.08
C PRO A 89 13.26 -8.77 -3.18
N ILE A 90 12.40 -9.53 -2.51
CA ILE A 90 11.38 -9.00 -1.60
C ILE A 90 11.73 -9.24 -0.14
N PHE A 91 11.15 -8.44 0.74
CA PHE A 91 11.15 -8.61 2.17
C PHE A 91 9.86 -9.32 2.61
N LEU A 92 10.01 -10.43 3.35
CA LEU A 92 8.91 -11.08 4.05
C LEU A 92 8.75 -10.45 5.44
N HIS A 93 8.09 -9.30 5.49
CA HIS A 93 7.88 -8.53 6.71
C HIS A 93 7.10 -9.32 7.76
N SER A 94 7.41 -9.11 9.05
CA SER A 94 6.61 -9.67 10.15
C SER A 94 5.28 -8.93 10.25
N HIS A 95 4.17 -9.67 10.27
CA HIS A 95 2.83 -9.08 10.36
C HIS A 95 2.69 -8.17 11.60
N SER A 96 3.07 -8.67 12.77
CA SER A 96 2.96 -7.92 14.03
C SER A 96 3.84 -6.68 14.09
N ARG A 97 5.00 -6.68 13.42
CA ARG A 97 5.84 -5.48 13.29
C ARG A 97 5.25 -4.49 12.32
N PHE A 98 4.68 -4.97 11.22
CA PHE A 98 4.08 -4.13 10.20
C PHE A 98 2.80 -3.45 10.72
N GLU A 99 1.94 -4.18 11.44
CA GLU A 99 0.74 -3.63 12.07
C GLU A 99 1.05 -2.51 13.07
N LYS A 100 2.13 -2.65 13.85
CA LYS A 100 2.62 -1.57 14.74
C LYS A 100 3.00 -0.28 13.99
N LEU A 101 3.38 -0.35 12.71
CA LEU A 101 3.57 0.84 11.88
C LEU A 101 2.24 1.45 11.43
N LEU A 102 1.23 0.61 11.18
CA LEU A 102 -0.09 1.04 10.73
C LEU A 102 -0.89 1.69 11.86
N GLU A 103 -0.89 1.09 13.05
CA GLU A 103 -1.71 1.49 14.20
C GLU A 103 -1.75 3.00 14.50
N PRO A 104 -0.63 3.74 14.54
CA PRO A 104 -0.68 5.19 14.82
C PRO A 104 -1.31 6.02 13.68
N LEU A 105 -1.29 5.51 12.45
CA LEU A 105 -1.68 6.25 11.23
C LEU A 105 -3.07 5.84 10.71
N PHE A 106 -3.44 4.58 10.93
CA PHE A 106 -4.61 3.95 10.33
C PHE A 106 -5.38 3.10 11.35
N SER A 107 -6.69 2.97 11.13
CA SER A 107 -7.51 1.94 11.77
C SER A 107 -7.61 0.75 10.84
N ILE A 108 -7.32 -0.45 11.34
CA ILE A 108 -7.46 -1.70 10.58
C ILE A 108 -8.93 -2.13 10.67
N GLU A 109 -9.67 -2.09 9.56
CA GLU A 109 -11.07 -2.53 9.51
C GLU A 109 -11.16 -4.04 9.25
N ARG A 110 -10.29 -4.55 8.37
CA ARG A 110 -10.27 -5.97 8.00
C ARG A 110 -8.88 -6.37 7.52
N VAL A 111 -8.51 -7.61 7.79
CA VAL A 111 -7.35 -8.27 7.19
C VAL A 111 -7.84 -9.50 6.43
N ASP A 112 -7.35 -9.70 5.21
CA ASP A 112 -7.57 -10.92 4.41
C ASP A 112 -6.23 -11.61 4.23
N ASP A 113 -6.08 -12.76 4.86
CA ASP A 113 -4.88 -13.61 4.88
C ASP A 113 -5.06 -14.88 4.03
N SER A 114 -6.17 -15.01 3.29
CA SER A 114 -6.53 -16.22 2.55
C SER A 114 -5.66 -16.48 1.31
N LYS A 115 -4.78 -15.53 0.97
CA LYS A 115 -3.92 -15.56 -0.22
C LYS A 115 -2.45 -15.35 0.16
N VAL A 116 -1.58 -15.53 -0.82
CA VAL A 116 -0.13 -15.29 -0.68
C VAL A 116 0.19 -13.83 -0.33
N MET A 117 -0.68 -12.89 -0.69
CA MET A 117 -0.62 -11.50 -0.24
C MET A 117 -1.62 -11.30 0.90
N LEU A 118 -1.12 -10.85 2.04
CA LEU A 118 -1.89 -10.38 3.18
C LEU A 118 -2.42 -8.97 2.87
N LYS A 119 -3.73 -8.84 2.76
CA LYS A 119 -4.37 -7.55 2.42
C LYS A 119 -4.95 -6.89 3.65
N TYR A 120 -4.58 -5.64 3.86
CA TYR A 120 -5.10 -4.76 4.88
C TYR A 120 -6.12 -3.79 4.28
N PHE A 121 -7.32 -3.76 4.85
CA PHE A 121 -8.35 -2.77 4.57
C PHE A 121 -8.40 -1.78 5.74
N LEU A 122 -8.07 -0.53 5.47
CA LEU A 122 -7.76 0.46 6.49
C LEU A 122 -8.57 1.75 6.32
N ARG A 123 -8.66 2.53 7.40
CA ARG A 123 -9.11 3.93 7.41
C ARG A 123 -8.02 4.86 7.89
N ALA A 124 -7.80 5.97 7.20
CA ALA A 124 -6.90 7.02 7.68
C ALA A 124 -7.43 7.67 8.98
N LYS A 125 -6.54 7.86 9.96
CA LYS A 125 -6.84 8.50 11.27
C LYS A 125 -6.63 10.01 11.29
N ARG A 126 -6.06 10.59 10.24
CA ARG A 126 -5.86 12.03 10.03
C ARG A 126 -6.56 12.46 8.77
#